data_AF-R6TXT3-F1
#
_entry.id   AF-R6TXT3-F1
#
_cell.length_a   1.000
_cell.length_b   1.000
_cell.length_c   1.000
_cell.angle_alpha   90.00
_cell.angle_beta   90.00
_cell.angle_gamma   90.00
#
_symmetry.space_group_name_H-M   'P 1'
#
loop_
_entity.id
_entity.type
_entity.pdbx_description
1 polymer ?
#
loop_
_entity_poly.entity_id
_entity_poly.type
_entity_poly.pdbx_seq_one_letter_code
_entity_poly.pdbx_strand_id
1 'polypeptide(L)'
;MILEKITGSDTVFDTLPDRNEKITYDLLRLIKDGKPVMLMSDRKTCIAAQTNADLPVWIFLKSMPDDRLSAELCSIISYAVAANPALHVQSDERFIKAVLDPVGKPYRLHMKMNAYACRKPAAVRLSGNMIPASEKYRSDIKRLLCEMVHDSVGEDPDEAGANGFADYAISSGNVFLWEDGGKIASMVNVASRTSDTERLNTVVTAKDMRGRGYVRSCAESCCQRG
;
A
#
# COMPACT_ATOMS: atom_id res chain seq x y z
N MET A 1 15.20 -18.61 -18.77
CA MET A 1 15.02 -17.99 -17.46
C MET A 1 16.07 -16.94 -17.28
N ILE A 2 15.66 -15.69 -17.43
CA ILE A 2 16.32 -14.50 -16.91
C ILE A 2 15.85 -14.25 -15.47
N LEU A 3 14.57 -14.48 -15.20
CA LEU A 3 14.02 -14.40 -13.86
C LEU A 3 14.42 -15.65 -13.06
N GLU A 4 15.01 -15.42 -11.91
CA GLU A 4 15.36 -16.44 -10.93
C GLU A 4 14.61 -16.22 -9.63
N LYS A 5 14.37 -17.31 -8.89
CA LYS A 5 13.76 -17.25 -7.57
C LYS A 5 14.76 -16.65 -6.58
N ILE A 6 14.31 -15.65 -5.83
CA ILE A 6 15.11 -15.00 -4.79
C ILE A 6 14.50 -15.21 -3.40
N THR A 7 15.24 -14.86 -2.35
CA THR A 7 14.77 -14.89 -0.96
C THR A 7 14.49 -13.48 -0.45
N GLY A 8 13.77 -13.35 0.68
CA GLY A 8 13.50 -12.05 1.30
C GLY A 8 14.73 -11.32 1.84
N SER A 9 15.86 -12.03 1.96
CA SER A 9 17.16 -11.50 2.38
C SER A 9 18.04 -11.08 1.19
N ASP A 10 17.55 -11.16 -0.04
CA ASP A 10 18.33 -10.84 -1.23
C ASP A 10 18.62 -9.33 -1.30
N THR A 11 19.85 -8.97 -1.67
CA THR A 11 20.29 -7.57 -1.71
C THR A 11 19.66 -6.78 -2.86
N VAL A 12 18.99 -7.44 -3.81
CA VAL A 12 18.33 -6.76 -4.94
C VAL A 12 17.27 -5.76 -4.47
N PHE A 13 16.57 -6.03 -3.36
CA PHE A 13 15.59 -5.10 -2.80
C PHE A 13 16.22 -3.77 -2.34
N ASP A 14 17.53 -3.80 -2.03
CA ASP A 14 18.27 -2.64 -1.56
C ASP A 14 19.13 -1.97 -2.63
N THR A 15 19.58 -2.74 -3.62
CA THR A 15 20.56 -2.26 -4.62
C THR A 15 19.91 -1.81 -5.91
N LEU A 16 18.76 -2.40 -6.27
CA LEU A 16 18.13 -2.14 -7.56
C LEU A 16 17.22 -0.89 -7.55
N PRO A 17 16.26 -0.74 -6.62
CA PRO A 17 15.44 0.47 -6.57
C PRO A 17 16.22 1.63 -5.96
N ASP A 18 16.08 2.83 -6.53
CA ASP A 18 16.58 4.05 -5.94
C ASP A 18 15.75 4.48 -4.72
N ARG A 19 16.17 5.54 -4.04
CA ARG A 19 15.49 6.03 -2.83
C ARG A 19 13.99 6.32 -3.02
N ASN A 20 13.60 6.89 -4.15
CA ASN A 20 12.18 7.23 -4.41
C ASN A 20 11.39 5.99 -4.82
N GLU A 21 12.01 5.10 -5.58
CA GLU A 21 11.40 3.83 -5.97
C GLU A 21 11.19 2.92 -4.75
N LYS A 22 12.12 2.88 -3.79
CA LYS A 22 11.93 2.18 -2.50
C LYS A 22 10.71 2.68 -1.74
N ILE A 23 10.46 3.99 -1.74
CA ILE A 23 9.26 4.58 -1.13
C ILE A 23 8.01 4.17 -1.90
N THR A 24 8.06 4.25 -3.23
CA THR A 24 6.92 3.95 -4.11
C THR A 24 6.51 2.48 -4.03
N TYR A 25 7.50 1.60 -3.94
CA TYR A 25 7.34 0.14 -3.88
C TYR A 25 7.61 -0.41 -2.47
N ASP A 26 7.37 0.35 -1.39
CA ASP A 26 7.61 -0.12 -0.01
C ASP A 26 6.85 -1.42 0.30
N LEU A 27 5.75 -1.72 -0.39
CA LEU A 27 5.06 -3.00 -0.20
C LEU A 27 5.94 -4.21 -0.57
N LEU A 28 6.91 -4.07 -1.50
CA LEU A 28 7.86 -5.15 -1.78
C LEU A 28 8.62 -5.57 -0.53
N ARG A 29 8.93 -4.64 0.38
CA ARG A 29 9.54 -4.94 1.67
C ARG A 29 8.60 -5.75 2.56
N LEU A 30 7.33 -5.38 2.64
CA LEU A 30 6.36 -6.16 3.40
C LEU A 30 6.19 -7.58 2.83
N ILE A 31 6.18 -7.72 1.51
CA ILE A 31 6.05 -9.02 0.84
C ILE A 31 7.29 -9.89 1.12
N LYS A 32 8.49 -9.31 1.02
CA LYS A 32 9.74 -10.05 1.20
C LYS A 32 9.95 -10.53 2.64
N ASP A 33 9.50 -9.76 3.62
CA ASP A 33 9.64 -10.09 5.06
C ASP A 33 8.56 -11.09 5.54
N GLY A 34 7.54 -11.35 4.72
CA GLY A 34 6.47 -12.31 5.00
C GLY A 34 6.75 -13.73 4.52
N LYS A 35 5.71 -14.42 4.06
CA LYS A 35 5.78 -15.74 3.44
C LYS A 35 5.19 -15.70 2.03
N PRO A 36 5.89 -15.08 1.06
CA PRO A 36 5.37 -14.88 -0.28
C PRO A 36 5.30 -16.18 -1.09
N VAL A 37 4.26 -16.31 -1.91
CA VAL A 37 4.15 -17.39 -2.91
C VAL A 37 5.08 -17.16 -4.10
N MET A 38 5.48 -15.90 -4.35
CA MET A 38 6.39 -15.56 -5.44
C MET A 38 7.35 -14.44 -5.01
N LEU A 39 8.64 -14.67 -5.27
CA LEU A 39 9.70 -13.66 -5.30
C LEU A 39 10.66 -14.03 -6.45
N MET A 40 10.70 -13.21 -7.48
CA MET A 40 11.49 -13.43 -8.69
C MET A 40 12.23 -12.15 -9.07
N SER A 41 13.43 -12.27 -9.62
CA SER A 41 14.18 -11.11 -10.14
C SER A 41 15.18 -11.54 -11.21
N ASP A 42 15.56 -10.60 -12.08
CA ASP A 42 16.71 -10.72 -12.97
C ASP A 42 17.99 -10.08 -12.38
N ARG A 43 17.89 -9.59 -11.14
CA ARG A 43 18.89 -8.83 -10.37
C ARG A 43 19.37 -7.52 -11.02
N LYS A 44 18.75 -7.08 -12.12
CA LYS A 44 19.25 -5.98 -12.94
C LYS A 44 18.20 -4.93 -13.25
N THR A 45 16.98 -5.34 -13.53
CA THR A 45 15.91 -4.44 -13.98
C THR A 45 14.54 -4.76 -13.38
N CYS A 46 14.34 -5.93 -12.79
CA CYS A 46 13.02 -6.41 -12.40
C CYS A 46 12.99 -7.06 -11.02
N ILE A 47 11.95 -6.77 -10.25
CA ILE A 47 11.54 -7.56 -9.07
C ILE A 47 10.04 -7.85 -9.22
N ALA A 48 9.66 -9.12 -9.24
CA ALA A 48 8.27 -9.56 -9.22
C ALA A 48 7.97 -10.29 -7.90
N ALA A 49 6.90 -9.91 -7.23
CA ALA A 49 6.57 -10.40 -5.90
C ALA A 49 5.06 -10.57 -5.72
N GLN A 50 4.65 -11.59 -4.96
CA GLN A 50 3.25 -11.80 -4.60
C GLN A 50 3.14 -12.50 -3.25
N THR A 51 2.28 -11.96 -2.37
CA THR A 51 2.05 -12.53 -1.04
C THR A 51 1.33 -13.88 -1.11
N ASN A 52 0.17 -13.93 -1.78
CA ASN A 52 -0.62 -15.13 -2.03
C ASN A 52 -1.41 -14.96 -3.35
N ALA A 53 -2.09 -16.03 -3.81
CA ALA A 53 -2.77 -16.05 -5.11
C ALA A 53 -3.94 -15.05 -5.23
N ASP A 54 -4.55 -14.65 -4.11
CA ASP A 54 -5.70 -13.73 -4.09
C ASP A 54 -5.28 -12.26 -4.10
N LEU A 55 -4.02 -11.97 -3.73
CA LEU A 55 -3.48 -10.63 -3.62
C LEU A 55 -2.76 -10.18 -4.91
N PRO A 56 -2.61 -8.86 -5.11
CA PRO A 56 -2.01 -8.33 -6.33
C PRO A 56 -0.58 -8.82 -6.58
N VAL A 57 -0.22 -8.98 -7.85
CA VAL A 57 1.18 -9.18 -8.26
C VAL A 57 1.88 -7.83 -8.35
N TRP A 58 2.99 -7.66 -7.64
CA TRP A 58 3.82 -6.47 -7.66
C TRP A 58 4.99 -6.66 -8.59
N ILE A 59 5.15 -5.77 -9.57
CA ILE A 59 6.23 -5.82 -10.55
C ILE A 59 6.92 -4.47 -10.56
N PHE A 60 8.12 -4.43 -10.00
CA PHE A 60 9.04 -3.30 -10.17
C PHE A 60 9.83 -3.49 -11.46
N LEU A 61 9.87 -2.46 -12.30
CA LEU A 61 10.65 -2.38 -13.53
C LEU A 61 11.49 -1.10 -13.52
N LYS A 62 12.81 -1.25 -13.58
CA LYS A 62 13.77 -0.13 -13.61
C LYS A 62 13.75 0.61 -14.95
N SER A 63 13.45 -0.12 -16.02
CA SER A 63 13.39 0.35 -17.39
C SER A 63 12.39 -0.48 -18.19
N MET A 64 12.17 -0.12 -19.46
CA MET A 64 11.40 -0.95 -20.37
C MET A 64 12.01 -2.36 -20.41
N PRO A 65 11.21 -3.42 -20.17
CA PRO A 65 11.69 -4.80 -20.27
C PRO A 65 12.04 -5.13 -21.72
N ASP A 66 13.10 -5.92 -21.93
CA ASP A 66 13.37 -6.50 -23.25
C ASP A 66 12.35 -7.60 -23.58
N ASP A 67 12.36 -8.10 -24.82
CA ASP A 67 11.40 -9.12 -25.29
C ASP A 67 11.42 -10.38 -24.43
N ARG A 68 12.59 -10.76 -23.91
CA ARG A 68 12.75 -12.00 -23.15
C ARG A 68 12.20 -11.86 -21.73
N LEU A 69 12.52 -10.76 -21.04
CA LEU A 69 11.94 -10.45 -19.74
C LEU A 69 10.43 -10.25 -19.87
N SER A 70 9.97 -9.57 -20.93
CA SER A 70 8.54 -9.38 -21.20
C SER A 70 7.81 -10.71 -21.36
N ALA A 71 8.38 -11.65 -22.11
CA ALA A 71 7.81 -12.99 -22.28
C ALA A 71 7.76 -13.78 -20.96
N GLU A 72 8.80 -13.73 -20.13
CA GLU A 72 8.83 -14.42 -18.84
C GLU A 72 7.82 -13.81 -17.85
N LEU A 73 7.72 -12.48 -17.77
CA LEU A 73 6.71 -11.81 -16.94
C LEU A 73 5.28 -12.06 -17.47
N CYS A 74 5.08 -12.06 -18.78
CA CYS A 74 3.79 -12.40 -19.39
C CYS A 74 3.35 -13.82 -18.99
N SER A 75 4.28 -14.79 -18.98
CA SER A 75 3.99 -16.15 -18.52
C SER A 75 3.59 -16.19 -17.05
N ILE A 76 4.27 -15.43 -16.18
CA ILE A 76 3.95 -15.33 -14.75
C ILE A 76 2.53 -14.75 -14.57
N ILE A 77 2.23 -13.64 -15.23
CA ILE A 77 0.92 -13.00 -15.14
C ILE A 77 -0.17 -13.89 -15.71
N SER A 78 0.06 -14.56 -16.84
CA SER A 78 -0.90 -15.48 -17.45
C SER A 78 -1.25 -16.63 -16.51
N TYR A 79 -0.26 -17.18 -15.80
CA TYR A 79 -0.50 -18.21 -14.79
C TYR A 79 -1.32 -17.67 -13.61
N ALA A 80 -0.97 -16.49 -13.09
CA ALA A 80 -1.68 -15.88 -11.97
C ALA A 80 -3.13 -15.51 -12.33
N VAL A 81 -3.38 -14.99 -13.54
CA VAL A 81 -4.71 -14.65 -14.06
C VAL A 81 -5.56 -15.91 -14.28
N ALA A 82 -4.95 -17.03 -14.69
CA ALA A 82 -5.67 -18.30 -14.81
C ALA A 82 -6.20 -18.79 -13.45
N ALA A 83 -5.45 -18.55 -12.37
CA ALA A 83 -5.87 -18.87 -11.01
C ALA A 83 -6.86 -17.84 -10.42
N ASN A 84 -6.69 -16.57 -10.76
CA ASN A 84 -7.52 -15.46 -10.30
C ASN A 84 -7.87 -14.52 -11.47
N PRO A 85 -9.03 -14.69 -12.12
CA PRO A 85 -9.44 -13.85 -13.26
C PRO A 85 -9.61 -12.35 -12.91
N ALA A 86 -9.77 -12.02 -11.63
CA ALA A 86 -9.88 -10.65 -11.13
C ALA A 86 -8.54 -10.10 -10.59
N LEU A 87 -7.42 -10.74 -10.94
CA LEU A 87 -6.09 -10.37 -10.44
C LEU A 87 -5.76 -8.90 -10.75
N HIS A 88 -5.29 -8.20 -9.72
CA HIS A 88 -4.67 -6.89 -9.89
C HIS A 88 -3.16 -7.03 -10.09
N VAL A 89 -2.60 -6.24 -11.01
CA VAL A 89 -1.16 -6.10 -11.22
C VAL A 89 -0.75 -4.68 -10.84
N GLN A 90 0.25 -4.55 -9.98
CA GLN A 90 0.80 -3.28 -9.50
C GLN A 90 2.18 -3.07 -10.11
N SER A 91 2.29 -2.09 -11.00
CA SER A 91 3.53 -1.75 -11.69
C SER A 91 3.46 -0.34 -12.28
N ASP A 92 4.57 0.11 -12.84
CA ASP A 92 4.64 1.36 -13.58
C ASP A 92 3.93 1.22 -14.93
N GLU A 93 2.89 2.03 -15.14
CA GLU A 93 2.08 2.04 -16.37
C GLU A 93 2.95 2.20 -17.64
N ARG A 94 4.08 2.92 -17.54
CA ARG A 94 4.97 3.18 -18.68
C ARG A 94 5.63 1.93 -19.24
N PHE A 95 5.86 0.92 -18.40
CA PHE A 95 6.60 -0.29 -18.78
C PHE A 95 5.72 -1.53 -18.84
N ILE A 96 4.72 -1.63 -17.96
CA ILE A 96 3.94 -2.85 -17.78
C ILE A 96 3.05 -3.21 -18.98
N LYS A 97 2.67 -2.24 -19.82
CA LYS A 97 1.83 -2.48 -21.00
C LYS A 97 2.46 -3.48 -21.97
N ALA A 98 3.77 -3.40 -22.20
CA ALA A 98 4.51 -4.34 -23.04
C ALA A 98 4.44 -5.79 -22.54
N VAL A 99 4.19 -5.98 -21.24
CA VAL A 99 4.03 -7.30 -20.61
C VAL A 99 2.56 -7.75 -20.62
N LEU A 100 1.61 -6.83 -20.43
CA LEU A 100 0.18 -7.14 -20.32
C LEU A 100 -0.49 -7.39 -21.67
N ASP A 101 -0.10 -6.67 -22.73
CA ASP A 101 -0.75 -6.79 -24.04
C ASP A 101 -0.68 -8.23 -24.59
N PRO A 102 0.46 -8.94 -24.51
CA PRO A 102 0.56 -10.33 -24.97
C PRO A 102 -0.23 -11.34 -24.11
N VAL A 103 -0.67 -10.99 -22.90
CA VAL A 103 -1.52 -11.87 -22.06
C VAL A 103 -2.88 -12.12 -22.74
N GLY A 104 -3.33 -11.22 -23.61
CA GLY A 104 -4.54 -11.39 -24.40
C GLY A 104 -5.83 -11.37 -23.57
N LYS A 105 -5.78 -10.85 -22.35
CA LYS A 105 -6.94 -10.63 -21.48
C LYS A 105 -7.24 -9.14 -21.37
N PRO A 106 -8.52 -8.73 -21.41
CA PRO A 106 -8.87 -7.34 -21.23
C PRO A 106 -8.46 -6.88 -19.83
N TYR A 107 -7.84 -5.70 -19.74
CA TYR A 107 -7.47 -5.07 -18.49
C TYR A 107 -7.84 -3.59 -18.54
N ARG A 108 -8.00 -2.98 -17.36
CA ARG A 108 -8.20 -1.54 -17.22
C ARG A 108 -7.29 -1.00 -16.13
N LEU A 109 -6.82 0.23 -16.30
CA LEU A 109 -6.22 0.96 -15.19
C LEU A 109 -7.29 1.14 -14.10
N HIS A 110 -7.08 0.52 -12.95
CA HIS A 110 -8.01 0.63 -11.82
C HIS A 110 -7.78 1.94 -11.05
N MET A 111 -6.55 2.16 -10.58
CA MET A 111 -6.19 3.35 -9.81
C MET A 111 -4.69 3.65 -9.95
N LYS A 112 -4.33 4.94 -9.94
CA LYS A 112 -2.93 5.37 -9.82
C LYS A 112 -2.54 5.39 -8.34
N MET A 113 -1.64 4.50 -7.94
CA MET A 113 -1.05 4.54 -6.61
C MET A 113 0.01 5.64 -6.54
N ASN A 114 -0.26 6.69 -5.77
CA ASN A 114 0.70 7.75 -5.47
C ASN A 114 1.30 7.50 -4.10
N ALA A 115 2.64 7.51 -4.01
CA ALA A 115 3.34 7.52 -2.74
C ALA A 115 3.71 8.96 -2.36
N TYR A 116 3.28 9.39 -1.18
CA TYR A 116 3.62 10.70 -0.64
C TYR A 116 4.67 10.54 0.46
N ALA A 117 5.79 11.24 0.32
CA ALA A 117 6.89 11.19 1.29
C ALA A 117 6.97 12.50 2.08
N CYS A 118 6.69 12.45 3.38
CA CYS A 118 6.99 13.56 4.29
C CYS A 118 8.47 13.49 4.70
N ARG A 119 9.33 14.29 4.07
CA ARG A 119 10.78 14.29 4.36
C ARG A 119 11.20 15.21 5.50
N LYS A 120 10.36 16.20 5.80
CA LYS A 120 10.59 17.20 6.86
C LYS A 120 9.26 17.44 7.56
N PRO A 121 8.93 16.63 8.58
CA PRO A 121 7.76 16.87 9.40
C PRO A 121 7.85 18.27 10.00
N ALA A 122 6.80 19.07 9.82
CA ALA A 122 6.67 20.36 10.50
C ALA A 122 5.61 20.24 11.59
N ALA A 123 5.72 20.99 12.67
CA ALA A 123 4.64 21.06 13.63
C ALA A 123 3.48 21.88 13.03
N VAL A 124 2.35 21.25 12.74
CA VAL A 124 1.12 21.96 12.43
C VAL A 124 0.37 22.26 13.72
N ARG A 125 0.15 23.56 14.00
CA ARG A 125 -0.71 24.01 15.09
C ARG A 125 -2.17 23.84 14.68
N LEU A 126 -2.73 22.67 14.94
CA LEU A 126 -4.16 22.40 14.85
C LEU A 126 -4.76 22.18 16.23
N SER A 127 -6.03 22.52 16.38
CA SER A 127 -6.81 22.14 17.55
C SER A 127 -7.00 20.62 17.60
N GLY A 128 -7.18 20.11 18.81
CA GLY A 128 -7.36 18.68 19.06
C GLY A 128 -6.06 17.95 19.37
N ASN A 129 -6.16 16.64 19.52
CA ASN A 129 -5.05 15.77 19.91
C ASN A 129 -5.11 14.41 19.21
N MET A 130 -3.94 13.81 19.03
CA MET A 130 -3.84 12.42 18.59
C MET A 130 -4.08 11.47 19.77
N ILE A 131 -4.99 10.52 19.60
CA ILE A 131 -5.33 9.50 20.59
C ILE A 131 -5.24 8.10 19.97
N PRO A 132 -4.94 7.05 20.76
CA PRO A 132 -4.97 5.68 20.26
C PRO A 132 -6.40 5.23 19.96
N ALA A 133 -6.56 4.36 18.96
CA ALA A 133 -7.81 3.65 18.75
C ALA A 133 -8.19 2.82 19.99
N SER A 134 -9.48 2.79 20.31
CA SER A 134 -10.01 2.01 21.42
C SER A 134 -11.49 1.68 21.18
N GLU A 135 -12.04 0.75 21.97
CA GLU A 135 -13.44 0.32 21.86
C GLU A 135 -14.44 1.49 21.93
N LYS A 136 -14.10 2.54 22.71
CA LYS A 136 -14.88 3.78 22.80
C LYS A 136 -15.17 4.41 21.43
N TYR A 137 -14.26 4.25 20.46
CA TYR A 137 -14.33 4.90 19.15
C TYR A 137 -14.64 3.92 18.01
N ARG A 138 -15.12 2.70 18.30
CA ARG A 138 -15.40 1.68 17.28
C ARG A 138 -16.30 2.20 16.15
N SER A 139 -17.38 2.90 16.50
CA SER A 139 -18.32 3.44 15.51
C SER A 139 -17.68 4.49 14.61
N ASP A 140 -16.82 5.37 15.15
CA ASP A 140 -16.08 6.36 14.37
C ASP A 140 -15.05 5.72 13.44
N ILE A 141 -14.35 4.68 13.91
CA ILE A 141 -13.39 3.91 13.11
C ILE A 141 -14.10 3.29 11.90
N LYS A 142 -15.23 2.62 12.13
CA LYS A 142 -16.04 2.01 11.04
C LYS A 142 -16.52 3.08 10.05
N ARG A 143 -17.07 4.19 10.55
CA ARG A 143 -17.53 5.30 9.70
C ARG A 143 -16.41 5.84 8.81
N LEU A 144 -15.24 6.15 9.39
CA LEU A 144 -14.10 6.66 8.66
C LEU A 144 -13.56 5.66 7.62
N LEU A 145 -13.58 4.37 7.94
CA LEU A 145 -13.24 3.32 6.98
C LEU A 145 -14.22 3.31 5.81
N CYS A 146 -15.53 3.32 6.07
CA CYS A 146 -16.55 3.37 5.02
C CYS A 146 -16.34 4.61 4.12
N GLU A 147 -16.15 5.80 4.71
CA GLU A 147 -15.86 7.01 3.94
C GLU A 147 -14.63 6.86 3.05
N MET A 148 -13.54 6.25 3.56
CA MET A 148 -12.32 6.05 2.80
C MET A 148 -12.50 5.06 1.64
N VAL A 149 -13.11 3.90 1.91
CA VAL A 149 -13.29 2.84 0.91
C VAL A 149 -14.24 3.32 -0.18
N HIS A 150 -15.36 3.95 0.21
CA HIS A 150 -16.30 4.54 -0.75
C HIS A 150 -15.63 5.55 -1.66
N ASP A 151 -14.84 6.47 -1.10
CA ASP A 151 -14.14 7.48 -1.90
C ASP A 151 -13.03 6.88 -2.79
N SER A 152 -12.55 5.68 -2.48
CA SER A 152 -11.48 5.00 -3.22
C SER A 152 -11.98 4.07 -4.32
N VAL A 153 -13.05 3.31 -4.06
CA VAL A 153 -13.55 2.25 -4.96
C VAL A 153 -15.03 2.39 -5.34
N GLY A 154 -15.74 3.39 -4.79
CA GLY A 154 -17.14 3.68 -5.10
C GLY A 154 -18.17 2.80 -4.38
N GLU A 155 -17.70 1.87 -3.54
CA GLU A 155 -18.53 0.93 -2.78
C GLU A 155 -18.12 0.94 -1.31
N ASP A 156 -19.07 0.68 -0.42
CA ASP A 156 -18.80 0.55 1.01
C ASP A 156 -18.21 -0.83 1.33
N PRO A 157 -17.36 -0.97 2.36
CA PRO A 157 -16.96 -2.28 2.82
C PRO A 157 -18.17 -3.02 3.39
N ASP A 158 -18.20 -4.34 3.23
CA ASP A 158 -19.21 -5.15 3.90
C ASP A 158 -19.05 -5.09 5.44
N GLU A 159 -20.09 -5.54 6.15
CA GLU A 159 -20.10 -5.45 7.61
C GLU A 159 -18.96 -6.25 8.25
N ALA A 160 -18.62 -7.40 7.68
CA ALA A 160 -17.53 -8.25 8.15
C ALA A 160 -16.17 -7.53 8.02
N GLY A 161 -15.90 -6.90 6.88
CA GLY A 161 -14.70 -6.12 6.63
C GLY A 161 -14.60 -4.89 7.53
N ALA A 162 -15.71 -4.17 7.74
CA ALA A 162 -15.75 -3.03 8.65
C ALA A 162 -15.48 -3.44 10.11
N ASN A 163 -16.08 -4.55 10.56
CA ASN A 163 -15.84 -5.06 11.90
C ASN A 163 -14.41 -5.58 12.07
N GLY A 164 -13.90 -6.34 11.11
CA GLY A 164 -12.54 -6.87 11.15
C GLY A 164 -11.47 -5.77 11.19
N PHE A 165 -11.67 -4.68 10.43
CA PHE A 165 -10.77 -3.53 10.52
C PHE A 165 -10.87 -2.82 11.87
N ALA A 166 -12.07 -2.66 12.45
CA ALA A 166 -12.23 -2.06 13.76
C ALA A 166 -11.53 -2.87 14.86
N ASP A 167 -11.66 -4.21 14.83
CA ASP A 167 -10.98 -5.10 15.77
C ASP A 167 -9.46 -4.98 15.65
N TYR A 168 -8.94 -4.95 14.43
CA TYR A 168 -7.53 -4.69 14.17
C TYR A 168 -7.09 -3.32 14.69
N ALA A 169 -7.88 -2.26 14.43
CA ALA A 169 -7.53 -0.90 14.84
C ALA A 169 -7.39 -0.81 16.36
N ILE A 170 -8.34 -1.42 17.08
CA ILE A 170 -8.40 -1.40 18.55
C ILE A 170 -7.28 -2.24 19.18
N SER A 171 -6.94 -3.39 18.59
CA SER A 171 -5.97 -4.34 19.17
C SER A 171 -4.52 -4.09 18.78
N SER A 172 -4.26 -3.49 17.61
CA SER A 172 -2.90 -3.41 17.03
C SER A 172 -1.98 -2.40 17.70
N GLY A 173 -2.53 -1.36 18.35
CA GLY A 173 -1.76 -0.22 18.83
C GLY A 173 -1.15 0.65 17.71
N ASN A 174 -1.50 0.37 16.44
CA ASN A 174 -0.94 1.05 15.27
C ASN A 174 -1.90 2.06 14.63
N VAL A 175 -3.17 2.06 15.04
CA VAL A 175 -4.17 3.01 14.54
C VAL A 175 -4.34 4.16 15.53
N PHE A 176 -4.21 5.37 15.01
CA PHE A 176 -4.38 6.62 15.75
C PHE A 176 -5.52 7.43 15.17
N LEU A 177 -6.20 8.14 16.05
CA LEU A 177 -7.33 9.03 15.75
C LEU A 177 -6.93 10.46 16.10
N TRP A 178 -7.48 11.43 15.38
CA TRP A 178 -7.42 12.84 15.78
C TRP A 178 -8.77 13.26 16.35
N GLU A 179 -8.80 13.59 17.63
CA GLU A 179 -9.99 14.11 18.30
C GLU A 179 -9.91 15.63 18.39
N ASP A 180 -10.93 16.32 17.89
CA ASP A 180 -11.09 17.77 18.04
C ASP A 180 -12.51 18.11 18.51
N GLY A 181 -12.63 18.82 19.63
CA GLY A 181 -13.92 19.17 20.23
C GLY A 181 -14.81 17.96 20.55
N GLY A 182 -14.24 16.82 20.94
CA GLY A 182 -14.97 15.59 21.27
C GLY A 182 -15.47 14.81 20.04
N LYS A 183 -15.03 15.17 18.83
CA LYS A 183 -15.35 14.46 17.59
C LYS A 183 -14.08 13.87 16.98
N ILE A 184 -14.19 12.67 16.43
CA ILE A 184 -13.11 12.05 15.68
C ILE A 184 -13.08 12.61 14.25
N ALA A 185 -12.06 13.42 13.98
CA ALA A 185 -11.89 14.15 12.73
C ALA A 185 -11.07 13.36 11.70
N SER A 186 -10.07 12.57 12.12
CA SER A 186 -9.24 11.78 11.20
C SER A 186 -8.74 10.49 11.82
N MET A 187 -8.30 9.57 10.97
CA MET A 187 -7.66 8.31 11.33
C MET A 187 -6.43 8.06 10.45
N VAL A 188 -5.42 7.44 11.05
CA VAL A 188 -4.19 6.98 10.39
C VAL A 188 -3.81 5.61 10.92
N ASN A 189 -3.35 4.71 10.05
CA ASN A 189 -2.74 3.44 10.44
C ASN A 189 -1.23 3.47 10.16
N VAL A 190 -0.41 3.22 11.17
CA VAL A 190 1.03 2.99 10.99
C VAL A 190 1.24 1.53 10.57
N ALA A 191 1.24 1.28 9.26
CA ALA A 191 1.28 -0.07 8.70
C ALA A 191 2.63 -0.77 8.92
N SER A 192 3.73 0.00 8.98
CA SER A 192 5.06 -0.54 9.31
C SER A 192 6.04 0.56 9.68
N ARG A 193 7.06 0.20 10.47
CA ARG A 193 8.19 1.06 10.84
C ARG A 193 9.52 0.39 10.47
N THR A 194 10.47 1.18 10.00
CA THR A 194 11.89 0.82 9.90
C THR A 194 12.70 1.85 10.68
N SER A 195 14.03 1.69 10.74
CA SER A 195 14.91 2.72 11.34
C SER A 195 14.80 4.08 10.65
N ASP A 196 14.39 4.09 9.37
CA ASP A 196 14.52 5.27 8.50
C ASP A 196 13.18 5.78 7.96
N THR A 197 12.12 4.97 8.04
CA THR A 197 10.81 5.27 7.44
C THR A 197 9.65 4.70 8.24
N GLU A 198 8.56 5.46 8.32
CA GLU A 198 7.25 4.95 8.73
C GLU A 198 6.31 4.95 7.52
N ARG A 199 5.62 3.83 7.30
CA ARG A 199 4.56 3.74 6.29
C ARG A 199 3.22 3.95 6.95
N LEU A 200 2.51 4.96 6.47
CA LEU A 200 1.14 5.24 6.84
C LEU A 200 0.19 4.68 5.77
N ASN A 201 -0.85 3.98 6.21
CA ASN A 201 -1.98 3.54 5.40
C ASN A 201 -3.28 4.02 6.06
N THR A 202 -4.40 3.78 5.37
CA THR A 202 -5.75 4.07 5.88
C THR A 202 -5.83 5.49 6.46
N VAL A 203 -5.38 6.46 5.65
CA VAL A 203 -5.25 7.85 6.04
C VAL A 203 -6.50 8.60 5.58
N VAL A 204 -7.35 9.00 6.51
CA VAL A 204 -8.67 9.57 6.18
C VAL A 204 -9.05 10.71 7.12
N THR A 205 -9.64 11.77 6.56
CA THR A 205 -10.34 12.83 7.31
C THR A 205 -11.83 12.74 7.01
N ALA A 206 -12.66 12.84 8.05
CA ALA A 206 -14.12 12.89 7.94
C ALA A 206 -14.55 13.94 6.91
N LYS A 207 -15.53 13.62 6.06
CA LYS A 207 -15.95 14.46 4.91
C LYS A 207 -16.21 15.92 5.28
N ASP A 208 -16.88 16.17 6.39
CA ASP A 208 -17.23 17.51 6.90
C ASP A 208 -16.05 18.28 7.53
N MET A 209 -14.94 17.59 7.77
CA MET A 209 -13.72 18.12 8.41
C MET A 209 -12.54 18.27 7.44
N ARG A 210 -12.71 17.92 6.15
CA ARG A 210 -11.67 18.04 5.11
C ARG A 210 -11.27 19.49 4.85
N GLY A 211 -10.07 19.67 4.28
CA GLY A 211 -9.51 20.99 3.98
C GLY A 211 -8.96 21.74 5.19
N ARG A 212 -9.04 21.17 6.40
CA ARG A 212 -8.58 21.79 7.65
C ARG A 212 -7.20 21.33 8.13
N GLY A 213 -6.59 20.35 7.45
CA GLY A 213 -5.24 19.88 7.73
C GLY A 213 -5.11 18.70 8.72
N TYR A 214 -6.21 18.12 9.22
CA TYR A 214 -6.16 17.06 10.24
C TYR A 214 -5.34 15.82 9.85
N VAL A 215 -5.48 15.32 8.62
CA VAL A 215 -4.65 14.19 8.15
C VAL A 215 -3.16 14.53 8.16
N ARG A 216 -2.79 15.78 7.85
CA ARG A 216 -1.40 16.24 7.91
C ARG A 216 -0.90 16.24 9.35
N SER A 217 -1.66 16.81 10.29
CA SER A 217 -1.29 16.80 11.71
C SER A 217 -1.19 15.40 12.30
N CYS A 218 -2.11 14.51 11.93
CA CYS A 218 -2.11 13.13 12.38
C CYS A 218 -0.87 12.38 11.83
N ALA A 219 -0.57 12.53 10.54
CA ALA A 219 0.63 11.94 9.93
C ALA A 219 1.94 12.51 10.49
N GLU A 220 2.05 13.83 10.66
CA GLU A 220 3.25 14.48 11.24
C GLU A 220 3.47 14.08 12.70
N SER A 221 2.38 13.92 13.47
CA SER A 221 2.44 13.45 14.86
C SER A 221 2.89 11.99 14.97
N CYS A 222 2.60 11.14 13.99
CA CYS A 222 3.23 9.82 13.89
C CYS A 222 4.74 9.94 13.68
N CYS A 223 5.16 10.76 12.69
CA CYS A 223 6.58 10.94 12.38
C CYS A 223 7.43 11.54 13.51
N GLN A 224 6.84 12.24 14.47
CA GLN A 224 7.54 12.79 15.64
C GLN A 224 7.71 11.80 16.80
N ARG A 225 7.03 10.65 16.77
CA ARG A 225 7.09 9.63 17.83
C ARG A 225 8.07 8.49 17.53
N GLY A 226 8.49 8.33 16.28
CA GLY A 226 9.55 7.41 15.87
C GLY A 226 10.92 8.03 16.08
#